data_AF-A0A645IGB3-F1
#
_entry.id   AF-A0A645IGB3-F1
#
_cell.length_a   1.000
_cell.length_b   1.000
_cell.length_c   1.000
_cell.angle_alpha   90.00
_cell.angle_beta   90.00
_cell.angle_gamma   90.00
#
_symmetry.space_group_name_H-M   'P 1'
#
loop_
_entity.id
_entity.type
_entity.pdbx_description
1 polymer ?
#
loop_
_entity_poly.entity_id
_entity_poly.type
_entity_poly.pdbx_seq_one_letter_code
_entity_poly.pdbx_strand_id
1 'polypeptide(L)' 'MWVTLPEHISARDLLVKCLEKNVAFVPGGSFFPAGGHENTFRLNFSNTSEERLREGMERLAAVLREAVG' A
#
# COMPACT_ATOMS: atom_id res chain seq x y z
N MET A 1 8.93 -3.03 -4.77
CA MET A 1 8.62 -4.16 -3.87
C MET A 1 7.16 -4.56 -4.06
N TRP A 2 6.85 -5.86 -3.94
CA TRP A 2 5.49 -6.38 -3.95
C TRP A 2 5.09 -6.78 -2.53
N VAL A 3 3.88 -6.43 -2.11
CA VAL A 3 3.38 -6.69 -0.75
C VAL A 3 2.08 -7.47 -0.83
N THR A 4 1.95 -8.49 0.03
CA THR A 4 0.72 -9.27 0.23
C THR A 4 0.23 -9.06 1.66
N LEU A 5 -1.01 -8.60 1.78
CA LEU A 5 -1.73 -8.37 3.03
C LEU A 5 -2.53 -9.64 3.40
N PRO A 6 -3.08 -9.73 4.63
CA PRO A 6 -4.12 -10.70 4.94
C PRO A 6 -5.26 -10.68 3.90
N GLU A 7 -5.82 -11.85 3.58
CA GLU A 7 -6.79 -12.00 2.47
C GLU A 7 -8.06 -11.13 2.62
N HIS A 8 -8.45 -10.82 3.85
CA HIS A 8 -9.64 -10.01 4.13
C HIS A 8 -9.42 -8.50 3.96
N ILE A 9 -8.18 -8.05 3.72
CA ILE A 9 -7.85 -6.64 3.57
C ILE A 9 -7.80 -6.27 2.08
N SER A 10 -8.64 -5.33 1.68
CA SER A 10 -8.61 -4.71 0.35
C SER A 10 -7.49 -3.67 0.26
N ALA A 11 -6.55 -3.87 -0.65
CA ALA A 11 -5.49 -2.90 -0.94
C ALA A 11 -6.03 -1.61 -1.58
N ARG A 12 -7.21 -1.65 -2.23
CA ARG A 12 -7.88 -0.42 -2.72
C ARG A 12 -8.40 0.42 -1.57
N ASP A 13 -9.03 -0.20 -0.59
CA ASP A 13 -9.56 0.52 0.57
C ASP A 13 -8.42 1.04 1.44
N LEU A 14 -7.35 0.25 1.58
CA LEU A 14 -6.12 0.68 2.23
C LEU A 14 -5.48 1.89 1.52
N LEU A 15 -5.51 1.92 0.18
CA LEU A 15 -5.00 3.06 -0.59
C LEU A 15 -5.78 4.35 -0.25
N VAL A 16 -7.11 4.28 -0.15
CA VAL A 16 -7.93 5.46 0.22
C VAL A 16 -7.46 6.04 1.55
N LYS A 17 -7.24 5.20 2.57
CA LYS A 17 -6.72 5.62 3.88
C LYS A 17 -5.28 6.17 3.79
N CYS A 18 -4.43 5.58 2.95
CA CYS A 18 -3.06 6.04 2.76
C CYS A 18 -3.00 7.41 2.08
N LEU A 19 -3.91 7.68 1.14
CA LEU A 19 -4.00 8.97 0.45
C LEU A 19 -4.31 10.11 1.42
N GLU A 20 -5.13 9.89 2.44
CA GLU A 20 -5.38 10.85 3.53
C GLU A 20 -4.11 11.21 4.32
N LYS A 21 -3.11 10.33 4.30
CA LYS A 21 -1.79 10.52 4.92
C LYS A 21 -0.71 10.92 3.92
N ASN A 22 -1.06 11.30 2.69
CA ASN A 22 -0.13 11.64 1.60
C ASN A 22 0.83 10.47 1.24
N VAL A 23 0.34 9.23 1.30
CA VAL A 23 1.05 8.04 0.83
C VAL A 23 0.26 7.41 -0.31
N ALA A 24 0.93 7.09 -1.41
CA ALA A 24 0.33 6.42 -2.55
C ALA A 24 1.14 5.16 -2.93
N PHE A 25 0.42 4.13 -3.34
CA PHE A 25 0.96 2.92 -3.95
C PHE A 25 0.02 2.43 -5.05
N VAL A 26 0.40 1.41 -5.81
CA VAL A 26 -0.47 0.85 -6.86
C VAL A 26 -1.14 -0.44 -6.35
N PRO A 27 -2.47 -0.51 -6.26
CA PRO A 27 -3.18 -1.74 -5.88
C PRO A 27 -2.88 -2.87 -6.87
N GLY A 28 -2.77 -4.08 -6.34
CA GLY A 28 -2.28 -5.23 -7.06
C GLY A 28 -3.28 -5.79 -8.08
N GLY A 29 -4.59 -5.69 -7.80
CA GLY A 29 -5.63 -6.26 -8.66
C GLY A 29 -5.55 -5.81 -10.13
N SER A 30 -5.08 -4.58 -10.39
CA SER A 30 -4.88 -4.08 -11.77
C SER A 30 -3.79 -4.81 -12.56
N PHE A 31 -2.94 -5.61 -11.91
CA PHE A 31 -1.88 -6.41 -12.55
C PHE A 31 -2.31 -7.85 -12.87
N PHE A 32 -3.50 -8.28 -12.43
CA PHE A 32 -4.01 -9.64 -12.67
C PHE A 32 -5.21 -9.58 -13.63
N PRO A 33 -5.02 -9.88 -14.93
CA PRO A 33 -6.09 -9.75 -15.93
C PRO A 33 -7.27 -10.70 -15.70
N ALA A 34 -7.05 -11.80 -14.98
CA ALA A 34 -8.10 -12.72 -14.55
C ALA A 34 -8.82 -12.27 -13.26
N GLY A 35 -8.46 -11.11 -12.69
CA GLY A 35 -8.93 -10.63 -11.40
C GLY A 35 -8.23 -11.29 -10.20
N GLY A 36 -8.70 -10.96 -9.00
CA GLY A 36 -8.14 -11.47 -7.74
C GLY A 36 -6.97 -10.64 -7.21
N HIS A 37 -6.30 -11.16 -6.18
CA HIS A 37 -5.16 -10.50 -5.52
C HIS A 37 -5.46 -9.08 -5.02
N GLU A 38 -6.70 -8.82 -4.62
CA GLU A 38 -7.13 -7.53 -4.08
C GLU A 38 -6.44 -7.19 -2.75
N ASN A 39 -5.83 -8.17 -2.08
CA ASN A 39 -4.99 -8.01 -0.89
C ASN A 39 -3.50 -7.74 -1.21
N THR A 40 -3.16 -7.35 -2.44
CA THR A 40 -1.77 -7.08 -2.82
C THR A 40 -1.57 -5.66 -3.31
N PHE A 41 -0.35 -5.13 -3.20
CA PHE A 41 0.00 -3.85 -3.82
C PHE A 41 1.49 -3.75 -4.17
N ARG A 42 1.82 -2.84 -5.10
CA ARG A 42 3.18 -2.52 -5.52
C ARG A 42 3.66 -1.22 -4.88
N LEU A 43 4.75 -1.30 -4.13
CA LEU A 43 5.47 -0.15 -3.58
C LEU A 43 6.68 0.22 -4.45
N ASN A 44 6.82 1.51 -4.78
CA ASN A 44 7.97 2.06 -5.47
C ASN A 44 8.67 3.11 -4.59
N PHE A 45 10.00 3.10 -4.60
CA PHE A 45 10.86 4.03 -3.86
C PHE A 45 12.01 4.58 -4.72
N SER A 46 12.01 4.35 -6.04
CA SER A 46 13.15 4.62 -6.92
C SER A 46 13.40 6.11 -7.18
N ASN A 47 12.45 6.98 -6.84
CA ASN A 47 12.52 8.43 -7.07
C ASN A 47 12.14 9.24 -5.81
N THR A 48 12.52 8.76 -4.63
CA THR A 48 12.17 9.37 -3.35
C THR A 48 13.44 9.62 -2.55
N SER A 49 13.60 10.82 -1.97
CA SER A 49 14.72 11.10 -1.06
C SER A 49 14.63 10.26 0.20
N GLU A 50 15.75 10.06 0.90
CA GLU A 50 15.76 9.24 2.13
C GLU A 50 14.79 9.76 3.20
N GLU A 51 14.72 11.09 3.37
CA GLU A 51 13.82 11.73 4.33
C GLU A 51 12.34 11.45 3.99
N ARG A 52 11.94 11.66 2.73
CA ARG A 52 10.57 11.40 2.27
C ARG A 52 10.24 9.91 2.29
N LEU A 53 11.22 9.05 2.06
CA LEU A 53 11.05 7.60 2.15
C LEU A 53 10.74 7.21 3.60
N ARG A 54 11.51 7.72 4.58
CA ARG A 54 11.29 7.46 6.00
C ARG A 54 9.90 7.91 6.44
N GLU A 55 9.56 9.16 6.15
CA GLU A 55 8.24 9.75 6.45
C GLU A 55 7.09 8.95 5.81
N GLY A 56 7.23 8.58 4.52
CA GLY A 56 6.25 7.79 3.80
C GLY A 56 6.07 6.39 4.40
N MET A 57 7.16 5.73 4.81
CA MET A 57 7.12 4.42 5.44
C MET A 57 6.49 4.45 6.84
N GLU A 58 6.75 5.50 7.63
CA GLU A 58 6.12 5.68 8.95
C GLU A 58 4.59 5.85 8.82
N ARG A 59 4.15 6.67 7.86
CA ARG A 59 2.72 6.87 7.57
C ARG A 59 2.05 5.59 7.07
N LEU A 60 2.70 4.87 6.15
CA LEU A 60 2.21 3.58 5.68
C LEU A 60 2.08 2.58 6.83
N ALA A 61 3.09 2.50 7.70
CA ALA A 61 3.08 1.61 8.85
C ALA A 61 1.94 1.93 9.83
N ALA A 62 1.62 3.21 10.05
CA ALA A 62 0.49 3.60 10.90
C ALA A 62 -0.84 3.07 10.34
N VAL A 63 -1.11 3.30 9.04
CA VAL A 63 -2.33 2.83 8.39
C VAL A 63 -2.41 1.30 8.37
N LEU A 64 -1.27 0.61 8.15
CA LEU A 64 -1.21 -0.86 8.16
C LEU A 64 -1.52 -1.43 9.55
N ARG A 65 -1.04 -0.81 10.63
CA ARG A 65 -1.35 -1.26 12.00
C ARG A 65 -2.84 -1.17 12.31
N GLU A 66 -3.51 -0.12 11.85
CA GLU A 66 -4.96 0.06 12.01
C GLU A 66 -5.77 -0.91 11.14
N ALA A 67 -5.22 -1.37 10.02
CA ALA A 67 -5.91 -2.28 9.11
C ALA A 67 -5.72 -3.77 9.45
N VAL A 68 -4.56 -4.11 10.02
CA VAL A 68 -4.18 -5.51 10.34
C VAL A 68 -4.49 -5.88 11.80
N GLY A 69 -4.54 -4.90 12.70
CA GLY A 69 -4.93 -5.11 14.10
C GLY A 69 -6.44 -5.27 14.25
#